data_AF-C2ELJ9-F1
#
_entry.id   AF-C2ELJ9-F1
#
_cell.length_a   1.000
_cell.length_b   1.000
_cell.length_c   1.000
_cell.angle_alpha   90.00
_cell.angle_beta   90.00
_cell.angle_gamma   90.00
#
_symmetry.space_group_name_H-M   'P 1'
#
loop_
_entity.id
_entity.type
_entity.pdbx_description
1 polymer ?
#
loop_
_entity_poly.entity_id
_entity_poly.type
_entity_poly.pdbx_seq_one_letter_code
_entity_poly.pdbx_strand_id
1 'polypeptide(L)'
;MPLAVSILAGGLGQLALPYTKMITGTIGSVIATLTSFQPLLMGIAFGTLAVSPISSVGIAMAIGIEGIASGSANLGITAGAFTLAVMSSKVNGFGTTIAHFVGTPKIQMANVLKKPKLFVPIIASAGVAGLIGAIFNITGTPNSAGFGSAGLIGPLVAYQNMVGGPIAVILLLVLFAGIPLLLGFIMRYIFIQKLEYVDEEDLLIKNQ
;
A
#
# COMPACT_ATOMS: atom_id res chain seq x y z
N MET A 1 -34.60 5.31 12.68
CA MET A 1 -34.22 4.68 11.40
C MET A 1 -32.73 4.28 11.30
N PRO A 2 -31.74 5.03 11.83
CA PRO A 2 -30.32 4.63 11.74
C PRO A 2 -29.99 3.30 12.44
N LEU A 3 -30.53 3.08 13.64
CA LEU A 3 -30.28 1.88 14.46
C LEU A 3 -30.79 0.58 13.81
N ALA A 4 -31.99 0.59 13.22
CA ALA A 4 -32.55 -0.58 12.56
C ALA A 4 -31.74 -0.98 11.31
N VAL A 5 -31.24 0.01 10.57
CA VAL A 5 -30.36 -0.24 9.42
C VAL A 5 -29.02 -0.82 9.87
N SER A 6 -28.42 -0.30 10.95
CA SER A 6 -27.17 -0.86 11.51
C SER A 6 -27.35 -2.29 12.04
N ILE A 7 -28.48 -2.60 12.66
CA ILE A 7 -28.78 -3.95 13.17
C ILE A 7 -29.01 -4.93 12.01
N LEU A 8 -29.78 -4.55 11.00
CA LEU A 8 -30.05 -5.40 9.84
C LEU A 8 -28.82 -5.59 8.96
N ALA A 9 -28.09 -4.51 8.65
CA ALA A 9 -26.85 -4.57 7.89
C ALA A 9 -25.75 -5.31 8.66
N GLY A 10 -25.64 -5.09 9.98
CA GLY A 10 -24.71 -5.81 10.85
C GLY A 10 -25.04 -7.30 10.95
N GLY A 11 -26.32 -7.65 11.09
CA GLY A 11 -26.78 -9.05 11.13
C GLY A 11 -26.56 -9.78 9.82
N LEU A 12 -26.90 -9.16 8.68
CA LEU A 12 -26.58 -9.71 7.35
C LEU A 12 -25.07 -9.82 7.13
N GLY A 13 -24.29 -8.84 7.60
CA GLY A 13 -22.83 -8.87 7.58
C GLY A 13 -22.27 -10.04 8.40
N GLN A 14 -22.87 -10.36 9.55
CA GLN A 14 -22.50 -11.51 10.39
C GLN A 14 -22.78 -12.84 9.69
N LEU A 15 -23.88 -12.94 8.94
CA LEU A 15 -24.23 -14.12 8.15
C LEU A 15 -23.33 -14.29 6.91
N ALA A 16 -22.88 -13.19 6.31
CA ALA A 16 -21.92 -13.18 5.20
C ALA A 16 -20.45 -13.32 5.66
N LEU A 17 -20.17 -13.09 6.95
CA LEU A 17 -18.85 -13.16 7.56
C LEU A 17 -18.11 -14.49 7.33
N PRO A 18 -18.73 -15.69 7.51
CA PRO A 18 -18.02 -16.95 7.28
C PRO A 18 -17.61 -17.15 5.82
N TYR A 19 -18.45 -16.74 4.87
CA TYR A 19 -18.17 -16.86 3.43
C TYR A 19 -17.07 -15.89 2.99
N THR A 20 -17.16 -14.62 3.40
CA THR A 20 -16.14 -13.61 3.09
C THR A 20 -14.81 -13.95 3.77
N LYS A 21 -14.84 -14.46 5.00
CA LYS A 21 -13.64 -14.94 5.71
C LYS A 21 -13.01 -16.14 5.03
N MET A 22 -13.81 -17.08 4.51
CA MET A 22 -13.30 -18.23 3.76
C MET A 22 -12.62 -17.81 2.45
N ILE A 23 -13.26 -16.95 1.65
CA ILE A 23 -12.70 -16.45 0.38
C ILE A 23 -11.43 -15.62 0.64
N THR A 24 -11.52 -14.65 1.56
CA THR A 24 -10.38 -13.79 1.93
C THR A 24 -9.24 -14.60 2.55
N GLY A 25 -9.56 -15.60 3.38
CA GLY A 25 -8.60 -16.51 3.98
C GLY A 25 -7.94 -17.44 2.96
N THR A 26 -8.64 -17.86 1.90
CA THR A 26 -8.08 -18.70 0.84
C THR A 26 -7.17 -17.89 -0.09
N ILE A 27 -7.59 -16.69 -0.50
CA ILE A 27 -6.71 -15.74 -1.22
C ILE A 27 -5.50 -15.42 -0.35
N GLY A 28 -5.77 -15.23 0.93
CA GLY A 28 -4.76 -15.02 1.93
C GLY A 28 -3.74 -16.15 2.02
N SER A 29 -4.17 -17.40 2.18
CA SER A 29 -3.25 -18.55 2.28
C SER A 29 -2.41 -18.72 1.02
N VAL A 30 -2.98 -18.44 -0.16
CA VAL A 30 -2.23 -18.39 -1.43
C VAL A 30 -1.16 -17.29 -1.39
N ILE A 31 -1.51 -16.08 -0.97
CA ILE A 31 -0.53 -14.98 -0.80
C ILE A 31 0.54 -15.35 0.22
N ALA A 32 0.16 -15.85 1.40
CA ALA A 32 1.08 -16.24 2.47
C ALA A 32 2.06 -17.34 2.01
N THR A 33 1.58 -18.31 1.23
CA THR A 33 2.43 -19.36 0.65
C THR A 33 3.40 -18.77 -0.38
N LEU A 34 2.93 -17.88 -1.25
CA LEU A 34 3.76 -17.17 -2.25
C LEU A 34 4.76 -16.17 -1.63
N THR A 35 4.49 -15.71 -0.41
CA THR A 35 5.27 -14.63 0.24
C THR A 35 6.06 -15.08 1.46
N SER A 36 6.04 -16.39 1.78
CA SER A 36 6.66 -16.97 2.99
C SER A 36 8.18 -16.71 3.13
N PHE A 37 8.91 -16.31 2.07
CA PHE A 37 10.36 -16.12 2.16
C PHE A 37 10.98 -14.96 1.35
N GLN A 38 10.22 -14.16 0.59
CA GLN A 38 10.80 -13.05 -0.18
C GLN A 38 10.14 -11.70 0.11
N PRO A 39 10.79 -10.83 0.91
CA PRO A 39 10.38 -9.44 1.14
C PRO A 39 10.05 -8.65 -0.14
N LEU A 40 10.76 -8.95 -1.24
CA LEU A 40 10.49 -8.42 -2.58
C LEU A 40 9.05 -8.71 -3.03
N LEU A 41 8.67 -9.99 -3.03
CA LEU A 41 7.34 -10.43 -3.46
C LEU A 41 6.25 -9.87 -2.54
N MET A 42 6.55 -9.76 -1.25
CA MET A 42 5.62 -9.19 -0.28
C MET A 42 5.31 -7.72 -0.58
N GLY A 43 6.35 -6.91 -0.82
CA GLY A 43 6.19 -5.51 -1.22
C GLY A 43 5.37 -5.39 -2.52
N ILE A 44 5.70 -6.20 -3.53
CA ILE A 44 4.98 -6.22 -4.82
C ILE A 44 3.50 -6.56 -4.64
N ALA A 45 3.21 -7.64 -3.90
CA ALA A 45 1.84 -8.13 -3.71
C ALA A 45 0.98 -7.08 -3.01
N PHE A 46 1.46 -6.53 -1.90
CA PHE A 46 0.70 -5.54 -1.14
C PHE A 46 0.62 -4.17 -1.83
N GLY A 47 1.68 -3.73 -2.52
CA GLY A 47 1.64 -2.52 -3.34
C GLY A 47 0.61 -2.62 -4.48
N THR A 48 0.51 -3.78 -5.12
CA THR A 48 -0.49 -4.05 -6.17
C THR A 48 -1.90 -4.13 -5.58
N LEU A 49 -2.06 -4.80 -4.43
CA LEU A 49 -3.35 -4.88 -3.73
C LEU A 49 -3.87 -3.52 -3.30
N ALA A 50 -2.98 -2.60 -2.92
CA ALA A 50 -3.34 -1.28 -2.44
C ALA A 50 -4.01 -0.40 -3.51
N VAL A 51 -3.85 -0.71 -4.79
CA VAL A 51 -4.51 -0.03 -5.91
C VAL A 51 -5.57 -0.89 -6.60
N SER A 52 -5.84 -2.07 -6.04
CA SER A 52 -6.86 -3.00 -6.49
C SER A 52 -8.20 -2.75 -5.77
N PRO A 53 -9.34 -3.29 -6.27
CA PRO A 53 -10.63 -3.21 -5.58
C PRO A 53 -10.68 -4.05 -4.29
N ILE A 54 -9.62 -4.81 -3.98
CA ILE A 54 -9.55 -5.66 -2.80
C ILE A 54 -9.10 -4.85 -1.58
N SER A 55 -9.53 -5.25 -0.38
CA SER A 55 -9.03 -4.68 0.86
C SER A 55 -7.66 -5.27 1.21
N SER A 56 -6.58 -4.50 1.02
CA SER A 56 -5.22 -4.88 1.46
C SER A 56 -5.17 -5.15 2.97
N VAL A 57 -5.82 -4.30 3.78
CA VAL A 57 -5.96 -4.49 5.23
C VAL A 57 -6.73 -5.77 5.56
N GLY A 58 -7.86 -6.01 4.89
CA GLY A 58 -8.66 -7.22 5.11
C GLY A 58 -7.88 -8.49 4.80
N ILE A 59 -7.10 -8.49 3.71
CA ILE A 59 -6.22 -9.61 3.33
C ILE A 59 -5.12 -9.80 4.38
N ALA A 60 -4.41 -8.74 4.76
CA ALA A 60 -3.35 -8.81 5.79
C ALA A 60 -3.87 -9.37 7.12
N MET A 61 -5.06 -8.94 7.55
CA MET A 61 -5.70 -9.45 8.77
C MET A 61 -6.13 -10.91 8.63
N ALA A 62 -6.65 -11.33 7.46
CA ALA A 62 -7.10 -12.70 7.24
C ALA A 62 -5.95 -13.71 7.29
N ILE A 63 -4.75 -13.31 6.87
CA ILE A 63 -3.55 -14.16 6.88
C ILE A 63 -2.70 -14.01 8.14
N GLY A 64 -2.92 -12.96 8.91
CA GLY A 64 -2.10 -12.67 10.09
C GLY A 64 -0.64 -12.38 9.73
N ILE A 65 -0.38 -11.57 8.70
CA ILE A 65 1.00 -11.17 8.38
C ILE A 65 1.57 -10.30 9.52
N GLU A 66 2.70 -10.73 10.06
CA GLU A 66 3.38 -10.06 11.17
C GLU A 66 4.89 -9.98 10.94
N GLY A 67 5.59 -9.25 11.83
CA GLY A 67 7.04 -9.16 11.81
C GLY A 67 7.57 -8.48 10.54
N ILE A 68 8.71 -8.95 10.03
CA ILE A 68 9.40 -8.36 8.87
C ILE A 68 8.54 -8.41 7.60
N ALA A 69 7.72 -9.46 7.47
CA ALA A 69 6.79 -9.60 6.35
C ALA A 69 5.76 -8.45 6.36
N SER A 70 5.25 -8.07 7.53
CA SER A 70 4.37 -6.90 7.68
C SER A 70 5.08 -5.60 7.32
N GLY A 71 6.31 -5.39 7.80
CA GLY A 71 7.08 -4.19 7.46
C GLY A 71 7.39 -4.08 5.97
N SER A 72 7.68 -5.21 5.30
CA SER A 72 7.93 -5.27 3.86
C SER A 72 6.67 -4.93 3.05
N ALA A 73 5.51 -5.49 3.44
CA ALA A 73 4.22 -5.15 2.85
C ALA A 73 3.90 -3.65 3.02
N ASN A 74 4.10 -3.14 4.23
CA ASN A 74 3.84 -1.76 4.63
C ASN A 74 4.69 -0.75 3.83
N LEU A 75 5.99 -0.99 3.68
CA LEU A 75 6.84 -0.15 2.83
C LEU A 75 6.51 -0.31 1.33
N GLY A 76 6.10 -1.50 0.89
CA GLY A 76 5.65 -1.72 -0.48
C GLY A 76 4.44 -0.85 -0.84
N ILE A 77 3.42 -0.82 0.02
CA ILE A 77 2.24 0.07 -0.15
C ILE A 77 2.66 1.53 -0.15
N THR A 78 3.49 1.92 0.81
CA THR A 78 3.98 3.30 0.94
C THR A 78 4.70 3.75 -0.34
N ALA A 79 5.62 2.96 -0.86
CA ALA A 79 6.34 3.30 -2.09
C ALA A 79 5.43 3.35 -3.31
N GLY A 80 4.46 2.43 -3.44
CA GLY A 80 3.45 2.47 -4.49
C GLY A 80 2.61 3.76 -4.44
N ALA A 81 2.21 4.18 -3.24
CA ALA A 81 1.45 5.41 -3.04
C ALA A 81 2.25 6.66 -3.40
N PHE A 82 3.50 6.76 -2.94
CA PHE A 82 4.38 7.88 -3.29
C PHE A 82 4.71 7.91 -4.78
N THR A 83 4.86 6.74 -5.41
CA THR A 83 5.08 6.63 -6.85
C THR A 83 3.94 7.25 -7.64
N LEU A 84 2.70 6.87 -7.33
CA LEU A 84 1.52 7.43 -7.98
C LEU A 84 1.34 8.93 -7.67
N ALA A 85 1.63 9.36 -6.44
CA ALA A 85 1.60 10.77 -6.06
C ALA A 85 2.57 11.59 -6.93
N VAL A 86 3.84 11.17 -6.99
CA VAL A 86 4.90 11.90 -7.69
C VAL A 86 4.66 11.88 -9.21
N MET A 87 4.28 10.74 -9.77
CA MET A 87 4.00 10.63 -11.20
C MET A 87 2.79 11.49 -11.61
N SER A 88 1.78 11.60 -10.75
CA SER A 88 0.55 12.35 -11.04
C SER A 88 0.60 13.83 -10.66
N SER A 89 1.67 14.28 -10.00
CA SER A 89 1.82 15.63 -9.42
C SER A 89 1.69 16.81 -10.40
N LYS A 90 1.89 16.61 -11.70
CA LYS A 90 1.74 17.68 -12.72
C LYS A 90 0.32 17.80 -13.25
N VAL A 91 -0.45 16.72 -13.23
CA VAL A 91 -1.81 16.68 -13.81
C VAL A 91 -2.89 16.83 -12.73
N ASN A 92 -2.56 16.48 -11.49
CA ASN A 92 -3.47 16.60 -10.35
C ASN A 92 -3.11 17.80 -9.47
N GLY A 93 -4.12 18.36 -8.82
CA GLY A 93 -3.93 19.42 -7.82
C GLY A 93 -3.05 18.97 -6.64
N PHE A 94 -2.45 19.94 -5.96
CA PHE A 94 -1.60 19.71 -4.80
C PHE A 94 -2.32 18.90 -3.69
N GLY A 95 -3.59 19.22 -3.42
CA GLY A 95 -4.40 18.49 -2.44
C GLY A 95 -4.55 17.00 -2.78
N THR A 96 -4.82 16.68 -4.05
CA THR A 96 -4.92 15.29 -4.52
C THR A 96 -3.58 14.57 -4.42
N THR A 97 -2.47 15.26 -4.73
CA THR A 97 -1.12 14.70 -4.58
C THR A 97 -0.82 14.37 -3.11
N ILE A 98 -1.16 15.26 -2.18
CA ILE A 98 -1.02 15.00 -0.74
C ILE A 98 -1.94 13.87 -0.27
N ALA A 99 -3.14 13.76 -0.82
CA ALA A 99 -4.07 12.69 -0.49
C ALA A 99 -3.52 11.30 -0.77
N HIS A 100 -2.57 11.15 -1.72
CA HIS A 100 -1.87 9.88 -1.92
C HIS A 100 -0.91 9.55 -0.77
N PHE A 101 -0.24 10.57 -0.20
CA PHE A 101 0.77 10.39 0.85
C PHE A 101 0.13 10.10 2.21
N VAL A 102 -0.88 10.89 2.58
CA VAL A 102 -1.55 10.83 3.89
C VAL A 102 -2.74 9.87 3.88
N GLY A 103 -3.45 9.82 2.75
CA GLY A 103 -4.63 9.00 2.55
C GLY A 103 -4.25 7.62 2.02
N THR A 104 -4.85 7.23 0.91
CA THR A 104 -4.69 5.88 0.34
C THR A 104 -4.38 5.95 -1.15
N PRO A 105 -3.49 5.09 -1.67
CA PRO A 105 -3.26 4.99 -3.11
C PRO A 105 -4.50 4.53 -3.90
N LYS A 106 -5.55 4.05 -3.21
CA LYS A 106 -6.83 3.67 -3.82
C LYS A 106 -7.50 4.79 -4.60
N ILE A 107 -7.14 6.06 -4.38
CA ILE A 107 -7.64 7.18 -5.18
C ILE A 107 -7.26 7.07 -6.67
N GLN A 108 -6.23 6.29 -7.02
CA GLN A 108 -5.85 5.99 -8.41
C GLN A 108 -6.39 4.65 -8.91
N MET A 109 -7.21 3.93 -8.12
CA MET A 109 -7.71 2.60 -8.48
C MET A 109 -8.43 2.61 -9.84
N ALA A 110 -9.29 3.61 -10.09
CA ALA A 110 -10.01 3.72 -11.36
C ALA A 110 -9.05 3.87 -12.55
N ASN A 111 -7.99 4.66 -12.40
CA ASN A 111 -6.98 4.88 -13.44
C ASN A 111 -6.13 3.64 -13.67
N VAL A 112 -5.67 2.99 -12.60
CA VAL A 112 -4.86 1.76 -12.66
C VAL A 112 -5.64 0.60 -13.29
N LEU A 113 -6.93 0.44 -12.95
CA LEU A 113 -7.78 -0.60 -13.56
C LEU A 113 -8.09 -0.30 -15.04
N LYS A 114 -8.27 0.97 -15.40
CA LYS A 114 -8.47 1.39 -16.80
C LYS A 114 -7.19 1.24 -17.63
N LYS A 115 -6.03 1.45 -17.01
CA LYS A 115 -4.70 1.42 -17.64
C LYS A 115 -3.76 0.52 -16.84
N PRO A 116 -3.83 -0.81 -17.03
CA PRO A 116 -3.02 -1.77 -16.28
C PRO A 116 -1.50 -1.56 -16.40
N LYS A 117 -1.02 -0.84 -17.42
CA LYS A 117 0.38 -0.43 -17.53
C LYS A 117 0.90 0.36 -16.31
N LEU A 118 0.01 1.03 -15.58
CA LEU A 118 0.34 1.74 -14.34
C LEU A 118 0.76 0.81 -13.19
N PHE A 119 0.47 -0.50 -13.26
CA PHE A 119 0.98 -1.46 -12.28
C PHE A 119 2.49 -1.61 -12.33
N VAL A 120 3.12 -1.45 -13.50
CA VAL A 120 4.57 -1.66 -13.66
C VAL A 120 5.41 -0.75 -12.75
N PRO A 121 5.23 0.59 -12.75
CA PRO A 121 5.97 1.47 -11.84
C PRO A 121 5.67 1.18 -10.35
N ILE A 122 4.44 0.77 -10.03
CA ILE A 122 4.04 0.39 -8.66
C ILE A 122 4.76 -0.88 -8.21
N ILE A 123 4.75 -1.93 -9.04
CA ILE A 123 5.43 -3.20 -8.77
C ILE A 123 6.93 -2.96 -8.56
N ALA A 124 7.55 -2.15 -9.42
CA ALA A 124 8.97 -1.84 -9.33
C ALA A 124 9.31 -1.11 -8.03
N SER A 125 8.60 -0.04 -7.67
CA SER A 125 8.88 0.71 -6.44
C SER A 125 8.50 -0.07 -5.18
N ALA A 126 7.36 -0.76 -5.18
CA ALA A 126 6.88 -1.54 -4.05
C ALA A 126 7.80 -2.72 -3.74
N GLY A 127 8.33 -3.39 -4.77
CA GLY A 127 9.30 -4.46 -4.59
C GLY A 127 10.62 -3.99 -3.97
N VAL A 128 11.17 -2.89 -4.48
CA VAL A 128 12.41 -2.30 -3.94
C VAL A 128 12.21 -1.85 -2.49
N ALA A 129 11.10 -1.19 -2.19
CA ALA A 129 10.79 -0.75 -0.83
C ALA A 129 10.53 -1.93 0.13
N GLY A 130 9.89 -3.00 -0.35
CA GLY A 130 9.73 -4.24 0.40
C GLY A 130 11.06 -4.88 0.78
N LEU A 131 12.02 -4.95 -0.16
CA LEU A 131 13.39 -5.39 0.12
C LEU A 131 14.09 -4.51 1.15
N ILE A 132 14.00 -3.19 0.99
CA ILE A 132 14.58 -2.23 1.94
C ILE A 132 13.99 -2.46 3.34
N GLY A 133 12.68 -2.66 3.45
CA GLY A 133 12.02 -2.93 4.74
C GLY A 133 12.59 -4.14 5.46
N ALA A 134 12.89 -5.21 4.73
CA ALA A 134 13.55 -6.37 5.31
C ALA A 134 15.02 -6.17 5.65
N ILE A 135 15.78 -5.45 4.83
CA ILE A 135 17.18 -5.12 5.13
C ILE A 135 17.29 -4.33 6.44
N PHE A 136 16.36 -3.40 6.68
CA PHE A 136 16.30 -2.61 7.90
C PHE A 136 15.50 -3.28 9.04
N ASN A 137 15.08 -4.54 8.88
CA ASN A 137 14.32 -5.31 9.86
C ASN A 137 13.09 -4.56 10.40
N ILE A 138 12.38 -3.84 9.53
CA ILE A 138 11.14 -3.15 9.92
C ILE A 138 10.07 -4.19 10.15
N THR A 139 9.45 -4.14 11.32
CA THR A 139 8.41 -5.07 11.73
C THR A 139 7.07 -4.37 11.90
N GLY A 140 5.98 -5.14 11.79
CA GLY A 140 4.63 -4.63 11.96
C GLY A 140 3.62 -5.70 12.34
N THR A 141 2.36 -5.27 12.41
CA THR A 141 1.19 -6.10 12.70
C THR A 141 0.37 -6.35 11.44
N PRO A 142 -0.67 -7.20 11.47
CA PRO A 142 -1.52 -7.42 10.31
C PRO A 142 -2.24 -6.14 9.87
N ASN A 143 -2.56 -5.27 10.82
CA ASN A 143 -3.16 -3.98 10.52
C ASN A 143 -2.19 -3.08 9.74
N SER A 144 -0.95 -2.92 10.22
CA SER A 144 0.03 -2.02 9.56
C SER A 144 0.43 -2.50 8.16
N ALA A 145 0.45 -3.82 7.92
CA ALA A 145 0.82 -4.40 6.63
C ALA A 145 -0.10 -3.91 5.49
N GLY A 146 -1.40 -3.74 5.75
CA GLY A 146 -2.37 -3.37 4.72
C GLY A 146 -2.60 -1.87 4.55
N PHE A 147 -2.15 -1.03 5.49
CA PHE A 147 -2.36 0.41 5.46
C PHE A 147 -1.21 1.19 4.80
N GLY A 148 0.04 0.70 4.85
CA GLY A 148 1.16 1.52 4.40
C GLY A 148 1.36 2.75 5.30
N SER A 149 1.78 3.87 4.71
CA SER A 149 1.84 5.18 5.37
C SER A 149 0.48 5.83 5.63
N ALA A 150 -0.63 5.23 5.19
CA ALA A 150 -1.96 5.79 5.34
C ALA A 150 -2.28 6.08 6.82
N GLY A 151 -2.71 7.30 7.12
CA GLY A 151 -3.00 7.75 8.48
C GLY A 151 -1.83 7.60 9.46
N LEU A 152 -0.60 7.48 8.95
CA LEU A 152 0.62 7.20 9.72
C LEU A 152 0.59 5.89 10.53
N ILE A 153 -0.35 4.98 10.22
CA ILE A 153 -0.49 3.70 10.93
C ILE A 153 0.77 2.85 10.79
N GLY A 154 1.27 2.72 9.56
CA GLY A 154 2.48 1.95 9.27
C GLY A 154 3.73 2.44 10.02
N PRO A 155 4.13 3.72 9.88
CA PRO A 155 5.25 4.28 10.61
C PRO A 155 5.10 4.19 12.12
N LEU A 156 3.89 4.41 12.65
CA LEU A 156 3.64 4.39 14.10
C LEU A 156 3.80 3.00 14.69
N VAL A 157 3.26 1.97 14.03
CA VAL A 157 3.42 0.58 14.45
C VAL A 157 4.88 0.14 14.33
N ALA A 158 5.58 0.55 13.27
CA ALA A 158 7.01 0.29 13.14
C ALA A 158 7.80 0.93 14.29
N TYR A 159 7.49 2.16 14.68
CA TYR A 159 8.12 2.84 15.82
C TYR A 159 7.90 2.09 17.14
N GLN A 160 6.68 1.61 17.38
CA GLN A 160 6.33 0.85 18.59
C GLN A 160 7.13 -0.45 18.73
N ASN A 161 7.52 -1.06 17.61
CA ASN A 161 8.28 -2.31 17.59
C ASN A 161 9.80 -2.10 17.57
N MET A 162 10.28 -0.85 17.53
CA MET A 162 11.70 -0.50 17.54
C MET A 162 12.12 0.03 18.90
N VAL A 163 13.43 -0.02 19.18
CA VAL A 163 13.99 0.69 20.33
C VAL A 163 13.82 2.18 20.07
N GLY A 164 12.96 2.82 20.86
CA GLY A 164 12.57 4.24 20.67
C GLY A 164 13.75 5.20 20.80
N GLY A 165 13.55 6.43 20.30
CA GLY A 165 14.54 7.51 20.38
C GLY A 165 14.65 8.32 19.09
N PRO A 166 15.43 9.42 19.10
CA PRO A 166 15.56 10.32 17.95
C PRO A 166 16.07 9.64 16.67
N ILE A 167 16.98 8.68 16.82
CA ILE A 167 17.54 7.91 15.70
C ILE A 167 16.46 7.06 15.02
N ALA A 168 15.57 6.42 15.79
CA ALA A 168 14.48 5.62 15.24
C ALA A 168 13.50 6.49 14.45
N VAL A 169 13.19 7.69 14.94
CA VAL A 169 12.33 8.65 14.23
C VAL A 169 12.95 9.07 12.90
N ILE A 170 14.24 9.41 12.90
CA ILE A 170 14.96 9.78 11.67
C ILE A 170 14.95 8.62 10.67
N LEU A 171 15.24 7.39 11.13
CA LEU A 171 15.21 6.21 10.28
C LEU A 171 13.82 5.97 9.68
N LEU A 172 12.76 6.11 10.45
CA LEU A 172 11.39 5.97 9.95
C LEU A 172 11.01 7.06 8.95
N LEU A 173 11.43 8.31 9.16
CA LEU A 173 11.23 9.37 8.16
C LEU A 173 11.95 9.05 6.85
N VAL A 174 13.17 8.53 6.92
CA VAL A 174 13.90 8.08 5.72
C VAL A 174 13.17 6.92 5.05
N LEU A 175 12.70 5.92 5.80
CA LEU A 175 12.09 4.71 5.22
C LEU A 175 10.66 4.90 4.72
N PHE A 176 9.83 5.70 5.40
CA PHE A 176 8.42 5.91 5.07
C PHE A 176 8.13 7.18 4.28
N ALA A 177 9.09 8.11 4.17
CA ALA A 177 8.94 9.29 3.33
C ALA A 177 10.11 9.47 2.35
N GLY A 178 11.36 9.42 2.83
CA GLY A 178 12.54 9.66 1.98
C GLY A 178 12.71 8.68 0.82
N ILE A 179 12.80 7.38 1.13
CA ILE A 179 12.95 6.29 0.15
C ILE A 179 11.74 6.21 -0.78
N PRO A 180 10.49 6.18 -0.30
CA PRO A 180 9.29 6.22 -1.15
C PRO A 180 9.26 7.40 -2.10
N LEU A 181 9.64 8.60 -1.64
CA LEU A 181 9.69 9.80 -2.46
C LEU A 181 10.77 9.69 -3.54
N LEU A 182 11.98 9.25 -3.17
CA LEU A 182 13.07 9.00 -4.10
C LEU A 182 12.67 7.99 -5.17
N LEU A 183 12.07 6.86 -4.77
CA LEU A 183 11.56 5.85 -5.68
C LEU A 183 10.50 6.44 -6.61
N GLY A 184 9.58 7.26 -6.12
CA GLY A 184 8.58 7.91 -6.95
C GLY A 184 9.18 8.81 -8.03
N PHE A 185 10.23 9.58 -7.71
CA PHE A 185 10.96 10.39 -8.69
C PHE A 185 11.70 9.51 -9.72
N ILE A 186 12.34 8.43 -9.27
CA ILE A 186 13.01 7.48 -10.16
C ILE A 186 12.00 6.84 -11.12
N MET A 187 10.86 6.36 -10.61
CA MET A 187 9.81 5.76 -11.43
C MET A 187 9.24 6.74 -12.43
N ARG A 188 9.02 8.00 -12.03
CA ARG A 188 8.61 9.06 -12.95
C ARG A 188 9.64 9.28 -14.06
N TYR A 189 10.92 9.42 -13.70
CA TYR A 189 11.99 9.63 -14.68
C TYR A 189 12.06 8.47 -15.68
N ILE A 190 12.03 7.23 -15.19
CA ILE A 190 12.12 6.03 -16.03
C ILE A 190 10.87 5.86 -16.90
N PHE A 191 9.67 5.81 -16.31
CA PHE A 191 8.46 5.38 -17.01
C PHE A 191 7.72 6.48 -17.76
N ILE A 192 7.88 7.74 -17.37
CA ILE A 192 7.27 8.89 -18.07
C ILE A 192 8.29 9.57 -18.98
N GLN A 193 9.45 9.95 -18.45
CA GLN A 193 10.37 10.84 -19.20
C GLN A 193 11.31 10.11 -20.15
N LYS A 194 11.77 8.91 -19.80
CA LYS A 194 12.78 8.18 -20.58
C LYS A 194 12.18 7.11 -21.49
N LEU A 195 11.24 6.33 -20.96
CA LEU A 195 10.60 5.23 -21.69
C LEU A 195 9.30 5.63 -22.38
N GLU A 196 8.71 6.77 -22.02
CA GLU A 196 7.39 7.22 -22.50
C GLU A 196 6.32 6.11 -22.42
N TYR A 197 6.46 5.23 -21.42
CA TYR A 197 5.59 4.06 -21.25
C TYR A 197 4.24 4.47 -20.64
N VAL A 198 4.25 5.48 -19.77
CA VAL A 198 3.08 6.05 -19.10
C VAL A 198 2.92 7.51 -19.51
N ASP A 199 1.71 7.87 -19.91
CA ASP A 199 1.35 9.26 -20.17
C ASP A 199 0.93 9.92 -18.85
N GLU A 200 1.34 11.18 -18.61
CA GLU A 200 0.96 11.86 -17.37
C GLU A 200 -0.57 11.98 -17.23
N GLU A 201 -1.29 12.12 -18.35
CA GLU A 201 -2.76 12.19 -18.39
C GLU A 201 -3.46 10.90 -17.95
N ASP A 202 -2.79 9.74 -18.05
CA ASP A 202 -3.35 8.47 -17.56
C ASP A 202 -3.54 8.48 -16.03
N LEU A 203 -2.86 9.40 -15.33
CA LEU A 203 -2.91 9.54 -13.87
C LEU A 203 -3.83 10.68 -13.41
N LEU A 204 -4.52 11.36 -14.32
CA LEU A 204 -5.46 12.42 -14.00
C LEU A 204 -6.66 11.85 -13.23
N ILE A 205 -6.90 12.35 -12.03
CA ILE A 205 -8.08 12.02 -11.24
C ILE A 205 -9.16 13.01 -11.62
N LYS A 206 -10.11 12.56 -12.46
CA LYS A 206 -11.29 13.35 -12.79
C LYS A 206 -12.18 13.40 -11.55
N ASN A 207 -12.34 14.59 -10.97
CA ASN A 207 -13.37 14.83 -9.97
C ASN A 207 -14.72 14.47 -10.61
N GLN A 208 -15.40 13.45 -10.06
CA GLN A 208 -16.79 13.15 -10.39
C GLN A 208 -17.71 14.21 -9.78
#